data_AF-A0A830HA77-F1
#
_entry.id   AF-A0A830HA77-F1
#
_cell.length_a   1.000
_cell.length_b   1.000
_cell.length_c   1.000
_cell.angle_alpha   90.00
_cell.angle_beta   90.00
_cell.angle_gamma   90.00
#
_symmetry.space_group_name_H-M   'P 1'
#
loop_
_entity.id
_entity.type
_entity.pdbx_description
1 polymer ?
#
loop_
_entity_poly.entity_id
_entity_poly.type
_entity_poly.pdbx_seq_one_letter_code
_entity_poly.pdbx_strand_id
1 'polypeptide(L)'
;MSSASYPLHVPVFLEYNAAAGASGGASGRTVGTLLPSPAPFLIFVSSSSQRPLLNNVRIINTSSASAASLKVTPLTPSEMKQHGVSASMASSVIHGFDPTTMPLPRLDRDKAEARLARNVARIAKMSANFNENVSDEAQSVFDALSRTMECAWEGDRILVRVSGVIIDPPYKPENAKLVDKDGDKRAVERMQLVLRRTRETLNLPL
;
A
#
# COMPACT_ATOMS: atom_id res chain seq x y z
N MET A 1 7.88 -27.32 9.37
CA MET A 1 6.86 -26.30 9.06
C MET A 1 5.54 -26.85 9.57
N SER A 2 5.05 -26.32 10.69
CA SER A 2 3.89 -26.90 11.40
C SER A 2 2.62 -26.55 10.62
N SER A 3 2.01 -27.57 10.00
CA SER A 3 0.70 -27.43 9.34
C SER A 3 -0.35 -27.29 10.43
N ALA A 4 -0.71 -26.06 10.77
CA ALA A 4 -1.77 -25.79 11.74
C ALA A 4 -3.11 -26.26 11.16
N SER A 5 -3.54 -27.46 11.56
CA SER A 5 -4.86 -27.99 11.25
C SER A 5 -5.89 -27.28 12.12
N TYR A 6 -6.47 -26.19 11.61
CA TYR A 6 -7.52 -25.48 12.33
C TYR A 6 -8.84 -26.27 12.23
N PRO A 7 -9.58 -26.43 13.34
CA PRO A 7 -10.86 -27.13 13.31
C PRO A 7 -11.86 -26.29 12.51
N LEU A 8 -12.24 -26.81 11.35
CA LEU A 8 -13.23 -26.21 10.46
C LEU A 8 -14.59 -26.15 11.18
N HIS A 9 -15.37 -25.10 10.91
CA HIS A 9 -16.71 -24.86 11.47
C HIS A 9 -16.79 -24.53 12.98
N VAL A 10 -15.65 -24.38 13.66
CA VAL A 10 -15.65 -23.93 15.07
C VAL A 10 -15.66 -22.40 15.12
N PRO A 11 -16.54 -21.78 15.93
CA PRO A 11 -16.47 -20.35 16.17
C PRO A 11 -15.13 -20.02 16.85
N VAL A 12 -14.42 -19.03 16.30
CA VAL A 12 -13.12 -18.57 16.79
C VAL A 12 -13.12 -17.06 17.06
N PHE A 13 -12.31 -16.65 18.02
CA PHE A 13 -11.82 -15.28 18.10
C PHE A 13 -10.67 -15.11 17.11
N LEU A 14 -10.80 -14.11 16.25
CA LEU A 14 -9.70 -13.59 15.47
C LEU A 14 -9.21 -12.30 16.14
N GLU A 15 -7.99 -12.34 16.63
CA GLU A 15 -7.25 -11.18 17.10
C GLU A 15 -6.21 -10.81 16.04
N TYR A 16 -6.27 -9.56 15.58
CA TYR A 16 -5.32 -9.04 14.60
C TYR A 16 -4.64 -7.79 15.16
N ASN A 17 -3.31 -7.79 15.08
CA ASN A 17 -2.48 -6.66 15.46
C ASN A 17 -2.03 -5.94 14.20
N ALA A 18 -2.07 -4.60 14.23
CA ALA A 18 -1.43 -3.79 13.22
C ALA A 18 0.03 -4.21 13.06
N ALA A 19 0.46 -4.45 11.82
CA ALA A 19 1.87 -4.64 11.54
C ALA A 19 2.62 -3.37 11.97
N ALA A 20 3.70 -3.52 12.74
CA ALA A 20 4.55 -2.41 13.14
C ALA A 20 5.01 -1.66 11.88
N GLY A 21 4.53 -0.41 11.69
CA GLY A 21 4.83 0.43 10.53
C GLY A 21 3.65 0.83 9.65
N ALA A 22 2.45 0.26 9.83
CA ALA A 22 1.25 0.69 9.10
C ALA A 22 0.51 1.81 9.86
N SER A 23 0.70 3.07 9.44
CA SER A 23 0.00 4.25 9.96
C SER A 23 -1.49 4.21 9.59
N GLY A 24 -2.26 3.40 10.32
CA GLY A 24 -3.70 3.21 10.12
C GLY A 24 -4.22 1.81 10.46
N GLY A 25 -3.37 0.89 10.93
CA GLY A 25 -3.82 -0.43 11.34
C GLY A 25 -4.66 -0.37 12.60
N ALA A 26 -5.97 -0.56 12.49
CA ALA A 26 -6.81 -0.81 13.65
C ALA A 26 -6.45 -2.20 14.21
N SER A 27 -5.93 -2.28 15.44
CA SER A 27 -5.89 -3.57 16.15
C SER A 27 -7.32 -3.90 16.62
N GLY A 28 -7.71 -5.16 16.54
CA GLY A 28 -9.07 -5.54 16.94
C GLY A 28 -9.23 -7.02 17.20
N ARG A 29 -10.23 -7.35 18.01
CA ARG A 29 -10.66 -8.71 18.29
C ARG A 29 -12.10 -8.86 17.82
N THR A 30 -12.37 -9.89 17.02
CA THR A 30 -13.71 -10.15 16.48
C THR A 30 -14.04 -11.63 16.52
N VAL A 31 -15.32 -11.94 16.72
CA VAL A 31 -15.84 -13.31 16.75
C VAL A 31 -16.37 -13.68 15.37
N GLY A 32 -16.06 -14.89 14.92
CA GLY A 32 -16.49 -15.36 13.62
C GLY A 32 -16.10 -16.80 13.36
N THR A 33 -16.24 -17.22 12.11
CA THR A 33 -15.92 -18.58 11.68
C THR A 33 -14.88 -18.55 10.58
N LEU A 34 -13.91 -19.47 10.63
CA LEU A 34 -12.95 -19.68 9.56
C LEU A 34 -13.53 -20.62 8.50
N LEU A 35 -13.43 -20.20 7.24
CA LEU A 35 -13.78 -21.02 6.09
C LEU A 35 -12.55 -21.75 5.55
N PRO A 36 -12.72 -22.95 4.97
CA PRO A 36 -11.66 -23.63 4.25
C PRO A 36 -11.17 -22.74 3.10
N SER A 37 -9.87 -22.58 2.99
CA SER A 37 -9.23 -21.74 1.97
C SER A 37 -7.88 -22.35 1.58
N PRO A 38 -7.50 -22.32 0.29
CA PRO A 38 -6.18 -22.76 -0.13
C PRO A 38 -5.10 -21.87 0.50
N ALA A 39 -4.02 -22.48 0.98
CA ALA A 39 -2.86 -21.73 1.44
C ALA A 39 -2.33 -20.81 0.32
N PRO A 40 -1.88 -19.59 0.62
CA PRO A 40 -1.67 -18.99 1.94
C PRO A 40 -2.82 -18.07 2.41
N PHE A 41 -4.07 -18.36 2.06
CA PHE A 41 -5.19 -17.49 2.40
C PHE A 41 -6.03 -18.06 3.55
N LEU A 42 -6.48 -17.18 4.45
CA LEU A 42 -7.52 -17.47 5.44
C LEU A 42 -8.74 -16.59 5.17
N ILE A 43 -9.93 -17.19 5.21
CA ILE A 43 -11.20 -16.47 5.06
C ILE A 43 -11.93 -16.51 6.40
N PHE A 44 -12.23 -15.33 6.96
CA PHE A 44 -12.90 -15.17 8.24
C PHE A 44 -14.22 -14.42 8.06
N VAL A 45 -15.30 -14.98 8.61
CA VAL A 45 -16.63 -14.38 8.56
C VAL A 45 -17.03 -13.93 9.97
N SER A 46 -17.15 -12.62 10.19
CA SER A 46 -17.54 -12.04 11.48
C SER A 46 -19.03 -12.26 11.77
N SER A 47 -19.35 -12.60 13.01
CA SER A 47 -20.72 -12.85 13.50
C SER A 47 -21.40 -11.59 14.10
N SER A 48 -20.80 -10.40 13.95
CA SER A 48 -21.31 -9.17 14.58
C SER A 48 -22.61 -8.66 13.95
N SER A 49 -23.66 -8.56 14.78
CA SER A 49 -25.01 -8.09 14.41
C SER A 49 -25.12 -6.58 14.10
N GLN A 50 -24.05 -5.80 14.16
CA GLN A 50 -24.13 -4.32 14.14
C GLN A 50 -23.70 -3.66 12.82
N ARG A 51 -23.44 -4.39 11.73
CA ARG A 51 -23.10 -3.79 10.44
C ARG A 51 -23.85 -4.45 9.28
N PRO A 52 -24.27 -3.68 8.25
CA PRO A 52 -24.96 -4.21 7.09
C PRO A 52 -24.09 -5.26 6.37
N LEU A 53 -24.79 -6.26 5.83
CA LEU A 53 -24.34 -7.61 5.41
C LEU A 53 -23.22 -7.70 4.34
N LEU A 54 -22.64 -6.59 3.88
CA LEU A 54 -21.63 -6.57 2.82
C LEU A 54 -20.18 -6.58 3.34
N ASN A 55 -19.94 -6.37 4.65
CA ASN A 55 -18.60 -6.18 5.21
C ASN A 55 -18.18 -7.22 6.29
N ASN A 56 -18.84 -8.38 6.34
CA ASN A 56 -18.55 -9.41 7.35
C ASN A 56 -17.44 -10.40 6.94
N VAL A 57 -17.02 -10.43 5.67
CA VAL A 57 -15.97 -11.34 5.18
C VAL A 57 -14.62 -10.63 5.11
N ARG A 58 -13.60 -11.23 5.72
CA ARG A 58 -12.20 -10.80 5.63
C ARG A 58 -11.36 -11.89 5.00
N ILE A 59 -10.57 -11.53 3.98
CA ILE A 59 -9.58 -12.40 3.36
C ILE A 59 -8.20 -11.93 3.82
N ILE A 60 -7.44 -12.84 4.41
CA ILE A 60 -6.14 -12.55 5.02
C ILE A 60 -5.09 -13.39 4.30
N ASN A 61 -4.10 -12.72 3.70
CA ASN A 61 -2.94 -13.41 3.15
C ASN A 61 -1.92 -13.67 4.28
N THR A 62 -1.72 -14.94 4.62
CA THR A 62 -0.81 -15.37 5.68
C THR A 62 0.65 -15.40 5.26
N SER A 63 0.99 -15.29 3.97
CA SER A 63 2.39 -15.22 3.53
C SER A 63 3.02 -13.84 3.79
N SER A 64 2.19 -12.80 3.92
CA SER A 64 2.61 -11.42 4.20
C SER A 64 2.37 -11.00 5.65
N ALA A 65 1.68 -11.84 6.43
CA ALA A 65 1.40 -11.56 7.83
C ALA A 65 2.53 -12.11 8.71
N SER A 66 3.15 -11.26 9.53
CA SER A 66 4.04 -11.73 10.60
C SER A 66 3.28 -12.67 11.54
N ALA A 67 3.92 -13.73 12.03
CA ALA A 67 3.31 -14.72 12.92
C ALA A 67 2.72 -14.11 14.22
N ALA A 68 3.16 -12.90 14.61
CA ALA A 68 2.63 -12.14 15.74
C ALA A 68 1.37 -11.31 15.43
N SER A 69 0.98 -11.21 14.15
CA SER A 69 -0.09 -10.33 13.68
C SER A 69 -1.48 -11.01 13.69
N LEU A 70 -1.56 -12.34 13.74
CA LEU A 70 -2.82 -13.09 13.68
C LEU A 70 -2.86 -14.18 14.74
N LYS A 71 -3.78 -14.07 15.70
CA LYS A 71 -4.07 -15.12 16.67
C LYS A 71 -5.51 -15.60 16.48
N VAL A 72 -5.66 -16.91 16.33
CA VAL A 72 -6.95 -17.60 16.20
C VAL A 72 -7.15 -18.43 17.45
N THR A 73 -8.20 -18.15 18.23
CA THR A 73 -8.51 -18.88 19.47
C THR A 73 -9.92 -19.46 19.39
N PRO A 74 -10.12 -20.77 19.58
CA PRO A 74 -11.47 -21.35 19.63
C PRO A 74 -12.27 -20.78 20.80
N LEU A 75 -13.57 -20.51 20.59
CA LEU A 75 -14.46 -20.03 21.65
C LEU A 75 -14.82 -21.16 22.62
N THR A 76 -14.86 -20.84 23.91
CA THR A 76 -15.40 -21.75 24.94
C THR A 76 -16.93 -21.68 25.00
N PRO A 77 -17.63 -22.74 25.48
CA PRO A 77 -19.10 -22.75 25.56
C PRO A 77 -19.68 -21.60 26.39
N SER A 78 -18.98 -21.15 27.42
CA SER A 78 -19.37 -20.01 28.26
C SER A 78 -19.29 -18.68 27.50
N GLU A 79 -18.24 -18.48 26.69
CA GLU A 79 -18.06 -17.29 25.88
C GLU A 79 -19.05 -17.24 24.71
N MET A 80 -19.40 -18.40 24.12
CA MET A 80 -20.44 -18.51 23.09
C MET A 80 -21.79 -17.97 23.59
N LYS A 81 -22.16 -18.28 24.85
CA LYS A 81 -23.41 -17.81 25.48
C LYS A 81 -23.39 -16.31 25.77
N GLN A 82 -22.24 -15.76 26.18
CA GLN A 82 -22.09 -14.32 26.42
C GLN A 82 -22.17 -13.47 25.15
N HIS A 83 -21.66 -13.99 24.03
CA HIS A 83 -21.63 -13.28 22.75
C HIS A 83 -22.81 -13.62 21.83
N GLY A 84 -23.79 -14.41 22.29
CA GLY A 84 -24.97 -14.78 21.51
C GLY A 84 -24.66 -15.61 20.26
N VAL A 85 -23.54 -16.33 20.26
CA VAL A 85 -23.04 -17.07 19.09
C VAL A 85 -23.54 -18.52 19.16
N SER A 86 -24.53 -18.87 18.33
CA SER A 86 -24.97 -20.25 18.19
C SER A 86 -24.17 -20.97 17.10
N ALA A 87 -23.63 -22.15 17.40
CA ALA A 87 -22.97 -23.02 16.42
C ALA A 87 -23.89 -23.36 15.23
N SER A 88 -25.22 -23.37 15.43
CA SER A 88 -26.18 -23.61 14.36
C SER A 88 -26.27 -22.47 13.33
N MET A 89 -26.04 -21.21 13.74
CA MET A 89 -26.01 -20.07 12.81
C MET A 89 -24.75 -20.09 11.94
N ALA A 90 -23.61 -20.50 12.52
CA ALA A 90 -22.36 -20.66 11.77
C ALA A 90 -22.46 -21.77 10.71
N SER A 91 -23.20 -22.85 10.99
CA SER A 91 -23.34 -23.99 10.07
C SER A 91 -24.30 -23.72 8.89
N SER A 92 -25.35 -22.92 9.10
CA SER A 92 -26.29 -22.54 8.02
C SER A 92 -25.70 -21.55 7.00
N VAL A 93 -24.67 -20.79 7.37
CA VAL A 93 -23.93 -19.93 6.43
C VAL A 93 -23.02 -20.76 5.51
N ILE A 94 -22.62 -21.96 5.92
CA ILE A 94 -21.58 -22.75 5.26
C ILE A 94 -22.16 -23.86 4.37
N HIS A 95 -23.32 -24.44 4.69
CA HIS A 95 -23.95 -25.48 3.87
C HIS A 95 -24.46 -25.00 2.50
N GLY A 96 -24.50 -23.69 2.25
CA GLY A 96 -24.82 -23.09 0.95
C GLY A 96 -23.62 -22.57 0.17
N PHE A 97 -22.41 -22.66 0.73
CA PHE A 97 -21.19 -22.15 0.11
C PHE A 97 -20.30 -23.32 -0.29
N ASP A 98 -20.72 -24.06 -1.32
CA ASP A 98 -19.82 -24.93 -2.05
C ASP A 98 -19.13 -24.08 -3.14
N PRO A 99 -17.83 -23.78 -3.00
CA PRO A 99 -17.10 -22.92 -3.93
C PRO A 99 -16.97 -23.54 -5.33
N THR A 100 -17.33 -24.82 -5.50
CA THR A 100 -17.32 -25.51 -6.79
C THR A 100 -18.68 -25.50 -7.51
N THR A 101 -19.78 -25.18 -6.83
CA THR A 101 -21.13 -25.13 -7.44
C THR A 101 -21.69 -23.72 -7.62
N MET A 102 -21.12 -22.69 -6.97
CA MET A 102 -21.56 -21.31 -7.18
C MET A 102 -20.95 -20.70 -8.45
N PRO A 103 -21.76 -20.10 -9.36
CA PRO A 103 -21.22 -19.39 -10.52
C PRO A 103 -20.38 -18.21 -10.05
N LEU A 104 -19.16 -18.10 -10.58
CA LEU A 104 -18.26 -16.99 -10.27
C LEU A 104 -18.93 -15.65 -10.62
N PRO A 105 -18.71 -14.59 -9.81
CA PRO A 105 -19.19 -13.27 -10.15
C PRO A 105 -18.61 -12.84 -11.49
N ARG A 106 -19.45 -12.27 -12.36
CA ARG A 106 -19.01 -11.78 -13.66
C ARG A 106 -17.98 -10.67 -13.45
N LEU A 107 -16.74 -10.93 -13.88
CA LEU A 107 -15.68 -9.94 -13.86
C LEU A 107 -15.79 -9.05 -15.11
N ASP A 108 -15.90 -7.75 -14.89
CA ASP A 108 -15.80 -6.74 -15.94
C ASP A 108 -14.32 -6.59 -16.32
N ARG A 109 -13.94 -7.17 -17.47
CA ARG A 109 -12.53 -7.22 -17.93
C ARG A 109 -12.01 -5.81 -18.20
N ASP A 110 -12.83 -4.95 -18.80
CA ASP A 110 -12.44 -3.57 -19.13
C ASP A 110 -12.12 -2.78 -17.87
N LYS A 111 -12.93 -2.94 -16.81
CA LYS A 111 -12.62 -2.33 -15.50
C LYS A 111 -11.36 -2.91 -14.87
N ALA A 112 -11.11 -4.20 -15.00
CA ALA A 112 -9.90 -4.83 -14.48
C ALA A 112 -8.65 -4.31 -15.19
N GLU A 113 -8.69 -4.22 -16.52
CA GLU A 113 -7.61 -3.69 -17.36
C GLU A 113 -7.37 -2.21 -17.09
N ALA A 114 -8.42 -1.39 -16.97
CA ALA A 114 -8.30 0.02 -16.61
C ALA A 114 -7.69 0.23 -15.21
N ARG A 115 -7.94 -0.69 -14.26
CA ARG A 115 -7.28 -0.68 -12.95
C ARG A 115 -5.82 -1.07 -13.05
N LEU A 116 -5.49 -2.07 -13.87
CA LEU A 116 -4.11 -2.49 -14.11
C LEU A 116 -3.30 -1.36 -14.74
N ALA A 117 -3.79 -0.79 -15.84
CA ALA A 117 -3.13 0.30 -16.57
C ALA A 117 -2.83 1.50 -15.66
N ARG A 118 -3.80 1.92 -14.83
CA ARG A 118 -3.59 3.01 -13.86
C ARG A 118 -2.53 2.68 -12.82
N ASN A 119 -2.50 1.44 -12.32
CA ASN A 119 -1.49 1.04 -11.34
C ASN A 119 -0.10 0.94 -11.95
N VAL A 120 0.03 0.38 -13.16
CA VAL A 120 1.29 0.31 -13.89
C VAL A 120 1.83 1.71 -14.17
N ALA A 121 0.99 2.62 -14.68
CA ALA A 121 1.40 4.00 -14.93
C ALA A 121 1.85 4.73 -13.65
N ARG A 122 1.16 4.49 -12.52
CA ARG A 122 1.53 5.06 -11.23
C ARG A 122 2.88 4.54 -10.75
N ILE A 123 3.12 3.23 -10.82
CA ILE A 123 4.38 2.61 -10.39
C ILE A 123 5.52 3.06 -11.30
N ALA A 124 5.32 3.09 -12.62
CA ALA A 124 6.31 3.56 -13.59
C ALA A 124 6.70 5.02 -13.34
N LYS A 125 5.73 5.88 -13.00
CA LYS A 125 6.02 7.27 -12.63
C LYS A 125 6.81 7.37 -11.31
N MET A 126 6.47 6.55 -10.32
CA MET A 126 7.20 6.51 -9.05
C MET A 126 8.64 6.01 -9.24
N SER A 127 8.85 4.98 -10.06
CA SER A 127 10.19 4.47 -10.35
C SER A 127 11.02 5.45 -11.17
N ALA A 128 10.41 6.18 -12.11
CA ALA A 128 11.11 7.21 -12.88
C ALA A 128 11.58 8.41 -12.04
N ASN A 129 10.98 8.61 -10.86
CA ASN A 129 11.35 9.67 -9.93
C ASN A 129 12.47 9.24 -8.96
N PHE A 130 12.74 7.94 -8.84
CA PHE A 130 13.73 7.41 -7.91
C PHE A 130 15.02 7.07 -8.65
N ASN A 131 16.16 7.53 -8.13
CA ASN A 131 17.46 7.23 -8.69
C ASN A 131 18.35 6.57 -7.63
N GLU A 132 18.79 5.33 -7.89
CA GLU A 132 19.59 4.53 -6.94
C GLU A 132 21.04 5.00 -6.82
N ASN A 133 21.53 5.77 -7.80
CA ASN A 133 22.94 6.18 -7.88
C ASN A 133 23.22 7.54 -7.21
N VAL A 134 22.20 8.22 -6.69
CA VAL A 134 22.33 9.56 -6.12
C VAL A 134 22.19 9.55 -4.60
N SER A 135 22.70 10.58 -3.92
CA SER A 135 22.58 10.71 -2.47
C SER A 135 21.16 11.03 -2.01
N ASP A 136 20.84 10.76 -0.74
CA ASP A 136 19.55 11.12 -0.14
C ASP A 136 19.25 12.63 -0.24
N GLU A 137 20.29 13.47 -0.19
CA GLU A 137 20.19 14.91 -0.44
C GLU A 137 19.69 15.19 -1.87
N ALA A 138 20.30 14.54 -2.87
CA ALA A 138 19.95 14.71 -4.27
C ALA A 138 18.50 14.31 -4.55
N GLN A 139 18.09 13.16 -4.01
CA GLN A 139 16.72 12.67 -4.13
C GLN A 139 15.73 13.64 -3.46
N SER A 140 16.07 14.18 -2.28
CA SER A 140 15.24 15.17 -1.59
C SER A 140 15.07 16.47 -2.39
N VAL A 141 16.14 16.94 -3.04
CA VAL A 141 16.08 18.10 -3.93
C VAL A 141 15.20 17.80 -5.14
N PHE A 142 15.35 16.63 -5.78
CA PHE A 142 14.51 16.21 -6.89
C PHE A 142 13.03 16.11 -6.50
N ASP A 143 12.70 15.50 -5.35
CA ASP A 143 11.34 15.36 -4.85
C ASP A 143 10.70 16.71 -4.52
N ALA A 144 11.49 17.68 -4.08
CA ALA A 144 11.01 19.04 -3.87
C ALA A 144 10.77 19.80 -5.19
N LEU A 145 11.68 19.66 -6.17
CA LEU A 145 11.52 20.30 -7.48
C LEU A 145 10.36 19.69 -8.27
N SER A 146 10.28 18.36 -8.34
CA SER A 146 9.25 17.61 -9.09
C SER A 146 7.82 17.86 -8.60
N ARG A 147 7.64 18.39 -7.39
CA ARG A 147 6.34 18.87 -6.88
C ARG A 147 5.87 20.17 -7.53
N THR A 148 6.79 20.98 -8.06
CA THR A 148 6.50 22.34 -8.56
C THR A 148 6.73 22.51 -10.05
N MET A 149 7.57 21.66 -10.65
CA MET A 149 7.92 21.70 -12.06
C MET A 149 8.17 20.30 -12.60
N GLU A 150 8.10 20.15 -13.92
CA GLU A 150 8.37 18.88 -14.58
C GLU A 150 9.89 18.60 -14.63
N CYS A 151 10.33 17.71 -13.75
CA CYS A 151 11.71 17.24 -13.66
C CYS A 151 11.84 15.79 -14.14
N ALA A 152 13.01 15.44 -14.68
CA ALA A 152 13.39 14.07 -14.97
C ALA A 152 14.86 13.85 -14.61
N TRP A 153 15.23 12.62 -14.28
CA TRP A 153 16.63 12.23 -14.14
C TRP A 153 17.28 12.04 -15.51
N GLU A 154 18.50 12.55 -15.66
CA GLU A 154 19.38 12.31 -16.80
C GLU A 154 20.73 11.80 -16.26
N GLY A 155 20.86 10.48 -16.15
CA GLY A 155 21.94 9.88 -15.35
C GLY A 155 21.82 10.36 -13.90
N ASP A 156 22.85 11.02 -13.39
CA ASP A 156 22.87 11.59 -12.04
C ASP A 156 22.45 13.07 -12.01
N ARG A 157 22.05 13.65 -13.14
CA ARG A 157 21.68 15.06 -13.27
C ARG A 157 20.18 15.23 -13.24
N ILE A 158 19.72 16.40 -12.77
CA ILE A 158 18.30 16.75 -12.80
C ILE A 158 18.04 17.63 -14.03
N LEU A 159 17.20 17.14 -14.93
CA LEU A 159 16.72 17.87 -16.10
C LEU A 159 15.37 18.51 -15.81
N VAL A 160 15.30 19.84 -15.93
CA VAL A 160 14.05 20.60 -15.81
C VAL A 160 13.50 20.87 -17.21
N ARG A 161 12.45 20.13 -17.59
CA ARG A 161 11.92 20.12 -18.98
C ARG A 161 11.36 21.46 -19.43
N VAL A 162 10.71 22.20 -18.53
CA VAL A 162 10.05 23.48 -18.86
C VAL A 162 11.06 24.59 -19.17
N SER A 163 12.19 24.60 -18.45
CA SER A 163 13.17 25.69 -18.52
C SER A 163 14.40 25.35 -19.36
N GLY A 164 14.56 24.09 -19.79
CA GLY A 164 15.78 23.62 -20.46
C GLY A 164 17.02 23.77 -19.58
N VAL A 165 16.87 23.61 -18.26
CA VAL A 165 17.96 23.74 -17.28
C VAL A 165 18.34 22.36 -16.77
N ILE A 166 19.64 22.11 -16.72
CA ILE A 166 20.24 20.92 -16.12
C ILE A 166 20.96 21.31 -14.82
N ILE A 167 20.85 20.47 -13.80
CA ILE A 167 21.49 20.67 -12.50
C ILE A 167 22.44 19.51 -12.25
N ASP A 168 23.74 19.82 -12.18
CA ASP A 168 24.79 18.86 -11.90
C ASP A 168 24.97 18.65 -10.38
N PRO A 169 25.39 17.44 -9.93
CA PRO A 169 25.90 17.25 -8.57
C PRO A 169 27.03 18.25 -8.25
N PRO A 170 27.16 18.81 -7.03
CA PRO A 170 26.38 18.63 -5.78
C PRO A 170 25.02 19.37 -5.67
N TYR A 171 24.30 19.60 -6.76
CA TYR A 171 22.94 20.19 -6.78
C TYR A 171 22.82 21.55 -6.09
N LYS A 172 23.91 22.32 -6.11
CA LYS A 172 23.95 23.70 -5.64
C LYS A 172 23.35 24.64 -6.69
N PRO A 173 22.83 25.83 -6.29
CA PRO A 173 22.34 26.80 -7.25
C PRO A 173 23.38 27.15 -8.34
N GLU A 174 24.65 27.21 -7.96
CA GLU A 174 25.77 27.50 -8.88
C GLU A 174 25.94 26.46 -10.00
N ASN A 175 25.44 25.24 -9.79
CA ASN A 175 25.57 24.13 -10.75
C ASN A 175 24.40 24.04 -11.73
N ALA A 176 23.43 24.95 -11.66
CA ALA A 176 22.37 25.04 -12.65
C ALA A 176 22.91 25.65 -13.95
N LYS A 177 22.75 24.94 -15.06
CA LYS A 177 23.21 25.34 -16.41
C LYS A 177 22.11 25.15 -17.42
N LEU A 178 22.15 25.87 -18.53
CA LEU A 178 21.28 25.60 -19.66
C LEU A 178 21.75 24.35 -20.41
N VAL A 179 20.80 23.57 -20.91
CA VAL A 179 21.08 22.46 -21.83
C VAL A 179 21.61 23.02 -23.15
N ASP A 180 20.98 24.08 -23.67
CA ASP A 180 21.38 24.77 -24.90
C ASP A 180 22.11 26.07 -24.59
N LYS A 181 23.24 26.32 -25.26
CA LYS A 181 24.07 27.53 -25.04
C LYS A 181 23.36 28.84 -25.38
N ASP A 182 22.37 28.79 -26.26
CA ASP A 182 21.55 29.93 -26.70
C ASP A 182 20.24 30.08 -25.92
N GLY A 183 20.04 29.30 -24.86
CA GLY A 183 18.82 29.33 -24.06
C GLY A 183 18.67 30.58 -23.18
N ASP A 184 17.50 30.70 -22.55
CA ASP A 184 17.15 31.85 -21.72
C ASP A 184 17.96 31.87 -20.40
N LYS A 185 18.97 32.74 -20.31
CA LYS A 185 19.80 32.92 -19.11
C LYS A 185 18.97 33.29 -17.87
N ARG A 186 17.83 33.96 -18.05
CA ARG A 186 16.90 34.29 -16.94
C ARG A 186 16.25 33.04 -16.36
N ALA A 187 16.16 31.95 -17.12
CA ALA A 187 15.68 30.67 -16.61
C ALA A 187 16.64 30.08 -15.57
N VAL A 188 17.95 30.25 -15.75
CA VAL A 188 18.98 29.81 -14.79
C VAL A 188 18.89 30.63 -13.50
N GLU A 189 18.80 31.95 -13.61
CA GLU A 189 18.67 32.84 -12.44
C GLU A 189 17.41 32.49 -11.60
N ARG A 190 16.29 32.23 -12.27
CA ARG A 190 15.07 31.74 -11.61
C ARG A 190 15.29 30.37 -10.97
N MET A 191 15.98 29.46 -11.65
CA MET A 191 16.29 28.13 -11.10
C MET A 191 17.17 28.22 -9.85
N GLN A 192 18.16 29.10 -9.85
CA GLN A 192 19.03 29.36 -8.71
C GLN A 192 18.23 29.83 -7.49
N LEU A 193 17.26 30.73 -7.70
CA LEU A 193 16.37 31.20 -6.64
C LEU A 193 15.49 30.06 -6.10
N VAL A 194 14.94 29.23 -7.00
CA VAL A 194 14.14 28.06 -6.60
C VAL A 194 14.99 27.06 -5.81
N LEU A 195 16.19 26.74 -6.27
CA LEU A 195 17.10 25.83 -5.59
C LEU A 195 17.48 26.32 -4.19
N ARG A 196 17.77 27.62 -4.04
CA ARG A 196 18.03 28.22 -2.73
C ARG A 196 16.86 28.00 -1.79
N ARG A 197 15.65 28.36 -2.22
CA ARG A 197 14.42 28.20 -1.43
C ARG A 197 14.13 26.73 -1.09
N THR A 198 14.35 25.83 -2.05
CA THR A 198 14.16 24.39 -1.85
C THR A 198 15.15 23.85 -0.81
N ARG A 199 16.43 24.23 -0.86
CA ARG A 199 17.44 23.83 0.11
C ARG A 199 17.15 24.38 1.52
N GLU A 200 16.70 25.63 1.62
CA GLU A 200 16.23 26.23 2.88
C GLU A 200 15.06 25.43 3.47
N THR A 201 14.10 25.01 2.64
CA THR A 201 12.95 24.21 3.07
C THR A 201 13.36 22.82 3.57
N LEU A 202 14.44 22.27 3.03
CA LEU A 202 14.99 20.96 3.39
C LEU A 202 16.05 21.03 4.51
N ASN A 203 16.37 22.21 5.04
CA ASN A 203 17.46 22.45 6.01
C ASN A 203 18.83 21.93 5.53
N LEU A 204 19.08 21.99 4.22
CA LEU A 204 20.36 21.59 3.63
C LEU A 204 21.35 22.76 3.64
N PRO A 205 22.67 22.52 3.82
CA PRO A 205 23.67 23.57 3.71
C PRO A 205 23.71 24.16 2.28
N LEU A 206 24.07 25.43 2.13
CA LEU A 206 24.17 26.12 0.84
C LEU A 206 25.42 25.71 0.05
#